data_AF-A0A428QCQ0-F1
#
_entry.id   AF-A0A428QCQ0-F1
#
_cell.length_a   1.000
_cell.length_b   1.000
_cell.length_c   1.000
_cell.angle_alpha   90.00
_cell.angle_beta   90.00
_cell.angle_gamma   90.00
#
_symmetry.space_group_name_H-M   'P 1'
#
loop_
_entity.id
_entity.type
_entity.pdbx_description
1 polymer ?
#
loop_
_entity_poly.entity_id
_entity_poly.type
_entity_poly.pdbx_seq_one_letter_code
_entity_poly.pdbx_strand_id
1 'polypeptide(L)'
;MQKRKSSAFPIDLQVNLVFPRLNETYRPVYPFPIVFAITGAAEAWPYEFSFSWWMEGNHSYPIQIDDLPLASGELPEKTFFTEGNLEPAVEPYYFIDGKGLVANSTSTEWQLGWEFWISQECEPGEHGSYSKRGEIGWFSTSPNGSLPSMAATTEKSCPLEIMHLRFLENKTTPEDVKEWRFSNSCVVVTDQEGSGDPCKIDTGHELDSLVAAKMLEVASCPTNQSWPDEQNLRGPESCGFLYPKPAEEDAANILSQSRAFWVALGAIVFGFCIV
;
A
#
# COMPACT_ATOMS: atom_id res chain seq x y z
N MET A 1 1.92 26.32 11.36
CA MET A 1 3.11 25.58 10.90
C MET A 1 4.17 25.61 11.99
N GLN A 2 4.24 24.56 12.79
CA GLN A 2 5.24 24.44 13.85
C GLN A 2 6.56 24.06 13.16
N LYS A 3 7.59 24.92 13.24
CA LYS A 3 8.95 24.58 12.77
C LYS A 3 9.39 23.30 13.50
N ARG A 4 9.40 22.16 12.80
CA ARG A 4 10.00 20.93 13.33
C ARG A 4 11.46 21.25 13.66
N LYS A 5 11.88 21.02 14.92
CA LYS A 5 13.30 21.05 15.29
C LYS A 5 14.02 20.10 14.33
N SER A 6 15.12 20.53 13.72
CA SER A 6 15.92 19.59 12.91
C SER A 6 16.34 18.45 13.83
N SER A 7 16.11 17.21 13.39
CA SER A 7 16.66 16.03 14.03
C SER A 7 18.19 16.16 14.09
N ALA A 8 18.80 15.65 15.17
CA ALA A 8 20.25 15.59 15.27
C ALA A 8 20.73 14.41 14.43
N PHE A 9 21.62 14.69 13.49
CA PHE A 9 22.29 13.65 12.71
C PHE A 9 23.22 12.80 13.58
N PRO A 10 23.46 11.51 13.23
CA PRO A 10 22.93 10.81 12.05
C PRO A 10 21.46 10.36 12.22
N ILE A 11 20.76 10.17 11.10
CA ILE A 11 19.43 9.55 11.06
C ILE A 11 19.58 8.17 10.42
N ASP A 12 19.07 7.14 11.07
CA ASP A 12 19.03 5.78 10.54
C ASP A 12 17.62 5.49 10.03
N LEU A 13 17.48 5.40 8.70
CA LEU A 13 16.23 5.02 8.04
C LEU A 13 16.31 3.54 7.65
N GLN A 14 15.38 2.72 8.12
CA GLN A 14 15.32 1.31 7.74
C GLN A 14 13.96 0.99 7.13
N VAL A 15 13.95 0.12 6.13
CA VAL A 15 12.73 -0.47 5.56
C VAL A 15 12.81 -1.98 5.77
N ASN A 16 11.76 -2.50 6.39
CA ASN A 16 11.64 -3.90 6.76
C ASN A 16 10.39 -4.50 6.14
N LEU A 17 10.53 -5.61 5.41
CA LEU A 17 9.40 -6.40 4.95
C LEU A 17 8.83 -7.19 6.15
N VAL A 18 7.60 -6.86 6.53
CA VAL A 18 6.84 -7.59 7.56
C VAL A 18 6.08 -8.75 6.93
N PHE A 19 5.43 -8.50 5.80
CA PHE A 19 4.65 -9.50 5.08
C PHE A 19 4.64 -9.22 3.57
N PRO A 20 4.72 -10.25 2.72
CA PRO A 20 4.81 -11.68 3.03
C PRO A 20 6.19 -12.07 3.54
N ARG A 21 6.25 -13.07 4.42
CA ARG A 21 7.52 -13.72 4.78
C ARG A 21 8.02 -14.58 3.63
N LEU A 22 9.31 -14.51 3.36
CA LEU A 22 9.96 -15.25 2.28
C LEU A 22 9.90 -16.76 2.51
N ASN A 23 9.84 -17.52 1.42
CA ASN A 23 9.77 -18.98 1.40
C ASN A 23 8.56 -19.58 2.15
N GLU A 24 7.57 -18.76 2.52
CA GLU A 24 6.29 -19.22 3.03
C GLU A 24 5.28 -19.39 1.90
N THR A 25 4.27 -20.21 2.17
CA THR A 25 3.16 -20.49 1.26
C THR A 25 1.86 -20.00 1.87
N TYR A 26 1.21 -19.03 1.23
CA TYR A 26 -0.03 -18.43 1.71
C TYR A 26 -1.25 -18.87 0.90
N ARG A 27 -2.44 -18.76 1.47
CA ARG A 27 -3.68 -18.84 0.70
C ARG A 27 -3.82 -17.59 -0.18
N PRO A 28 -4.31 -17.74 -1.42
CA PRO A 28 -4.58 -16.61 -2.29
C PRO A 28 -5.86 -15.90 -1.83
N VAL A 29 -5.74 -15.03 -0.82
CA VAL A 29 -6.85 -14.28 -0.24
C VAL A 29 -7.01 -12.92 -0.93
N TYR A 30 -8.22 -12.37 -0.91
CA TYR A 30 -8.51 -11.02 -1.40
C TYR A 30 -8.91 -10.06 -0.26
N PRO A 31 -8.35 -8.84 -0.21
CA PRO A 31 -7.09 -8.43 -0.85
C PRO A 31 -5.91 -9.15 -0.19
N PHE A 32 -4.83 -9.36 -0.92
CA PHE A 32 -3.58 -9.91 -0.37
C PHE A 32 -2.70 -8.75 0.10
N PRO A 33 -2.26 -8.73 1.37
CA PRO A 33 -1.50 -7.60 1.89
C PRO A 33 -0.03 -7.70 1.49
N ILE A 34 0.60 -6.55 1.30
CA ILE A 34 2.03 -6.34 1.31
C ILE A 34 2.28 -5.28 2.39
N VAL A 35 3.15 -5.60 3.35
CA VAL A 35 3.34 -4.80 4.57
C VAL A 35 4.82 -4.56 4.80
N PHE A 36 5.19 -3.28 4.81
CA PHE A 36 6.51 -2.82 5.19
C PHE A 36 6.41 -2.00 6.49
N ALA A 37 7.45 -2.08 7.31
CA ALA A 37 7.67 -1.20 8.44
C ALA A 37 8.89 -0.32 8.17
N ILE A 38 8.72 0.99 8.30
CA ILE A 38 9.77 1.99 8.06
C ILE A 38 10.08 2.68 9.37
N THR A 39 11.32 2.54 9.85
CA THR A 39 11.81 3.20 11.07
C THR A 39 12.71 4.37 10.73
N GLY A 40 12.66 5.44 11.53
CA GLY A 40 13.39 6.69 11.28
C GLY A 40 12.78 7.53 10.16
N ALA A 41 11.56 7.19 9.75
CA ALA A 41 10.82 7.91 8.71
C ALA A 41 10.47 9.33 9.18
N ALA A 42 10.10 9.50 10.44
CA ALA A 42 9.71 10.80 10.99
C ALA A 42 10.86 11.82 10.92
N GLU A 43 12.09 11.39 11.20
CA GLU A 43 13.29 12.20 11.11
C GLU A 43 13.78 12.40 9.67
N ALA A 44 13.69 11.37 8.83
CA ALA A 44 14.08 11.43 7.43
C ALA A 44 13.10 12.21 6.53
N TRP A 45 11.86 12.42 7.01
CA TRP A 45 10.76 13.06 6.30
C TRP A 45 11.11 14.36 5.55
N PRO A 46 11.87 15.30 6.16
CA PRO A 46 12.22 16.57 5.52
C PRO A 46 13.14 16.45 4.30
N TYR A 47 13.70 15.26 4.05
CA TYR A 47 14.64 15.01 2.95
C TYR A 47 13.99 14.35 1.74
N GLU A 48 12.66 14.29 1.68
CA GLU A 48 11.93 13.97 0.46
C GLU A 48 12.36 12.62 -0.15
N PHE A 49 12.07 11.53 0.57
CA PHE A 49 12.31 10.19 0.04
C PHE A 49 11.08 9.63 -0.69
N SER A 50 11.27 8.60 -1.50
CA SER A 50 10.18 7.76 -2.02
C SER A 50 10.61 6.30 -1.92
N PHE A 51 9.66 5.42 -1.62
CA PHE A 51 9.85 3.98 -1.58
C PHE A 51 8.77 3.33 -2.45
N SER A 52 9.19 2.53 -3.42
CA SER A 52 8.29 1.74 -4.24
C SER A 52 8.65 0.26 -4.15
N TRP A 53 7.66 -0.58 -4.41
CA TRP A 53 7.84 -2.02 -4.49
C TRP A 53 7.10 -2.56 -5.71
N TRP A 54 7.57 -3.69 -6.22
CA TRP A 54 6.86 -4.47 -7.23
C TRP A 54 6.83 -5.94 -6.85
N MET A 55 5.84 -6.62 -7.41
CA MET A 55 5.63 -8.06 -7.26
C MET A 55 5.31 -8.65 -8.62
N GLU A 56 6.04 -9.68 -9.02
CA GLU A 56 5.82 -10.41 -10.27
C GLU A 56 5.51 -11.88 -9.98
N GLY A 57 4.41 -12.38 -10.53
CA GLY A 57 4.04 -13.79 -10.48
C GLY A 57 4.74 -14.60 -11.56
N ASN A 58 4.98 -15.88 -11.32
CA ASN A 58 5.48 -16.78 -12.35
C ASN A 58 4.49 -16.89 -13.53
N HIS A 59 5.01 -16.85 -14.75
CA HIS A 59 4.23 -16.93 -15.99
C HIS A 59 4.95 -17.77 -17.06
N SER A 60 4.20 -18.19 -18.07
CA SER A 60 4.72 -18.94 -19.24
C SER A 60 4.58 -18.09 -20.50
N TYR A 61 5.64 -18.04 -21.30
CA TYR A 61 5.62 -17.36 -22.59
C TYR A 61 4.94 -18.21 -23.67
N PRO A 62 4.27 -17.58 -24.66
CA PRO A 62 4.04 -16.14 -24.79
C PRO A 62 2.86 -15.65 -23.91
N ILE A 63 3.03 -14.50 -23.26
CA ILE A 63 1.99 -13.81 -22.48
C ILE A 63 1.82 -12.38 -23.03
N GLN A 64 0.59 -11.85 -23.03
CA GLN A 64 0.39 -10.44 -23.36
C GLN A 64 0.88 -9.58 -22.20
N ILE A 65 1.42 -8.39 -22.49
CA ILE A 65 1.93 -7.49 -21.44
C ILE A 65 0.84 -7.14 -20.42
N ASP A 66 -0.40 -6.97 -20.89
CA ASP A 66 -1.55 -6.64 -20.04
C ASP A 66 -1.98 -7.81 -19.13
N ASP A 67 -1.56 -9.04 -19.46
CA ASP A 67 -1.83 -10.25 -18.67
C ASP A 67 -0.67 -10.58 -17.71
N LEU A 68 0.41 -9.79 -17.71
CA LEU A 68 1.52 -10.02 -16.80
C LEU A 68 1.04 -9.89 -15.35
N PRO A 69 1.29 -10.90 -14.50
CA PRO A 69 0.90 -10.86 -13.10
C PRO A 69 1.85 -9.93 -12.33
N LEU A 70 1.72 -8.62 -12.57
CA LEU A 70 2.54 -7.57 -11.99
C LEU A 70 1.68 -6.65 -11.13
N ALA A 71 2.12 -6.41 -9.90
CA ALA A 71 1.57 -5.36 -9.04
C ALA A 71 2.70 -4.50 -8.49
N SER A 72 2.38 -3.26 -8.15
CA SER A 72 3.31 -2.35 -7.48
C SER A 72 2.56 -1.45 -6.49
N GLY A 73 3.33 -0.84 -5.60
CA GLY A 73 2.87 0.20 -4.71
C GLY A 73 3.98 1.23 -4.50
N GLU A 74 3.59 2.45 -4.16
CA GLU A 74 4.51 3.57 -3.94
C GLU A 74 4.12 4.32 -2.66
N LEU A 75 5.15 4.75 -1.93
CA LEU A 75 5.08 5.62 -0.77
C LEU A 75 5.94 6.85 -1.04
N PRO A 76 5.37 8.06 -1.04
CA PRO A 76 3.95 8.37 -0.89
C PRO A 76 3.10 7.93 -2.10
N GLU A 77 1.76 7.87 -1.92
CA GLU A 77 0.78 7.32 -2.89
C GLU A 77 0.61 8.13 -4.19
N LYS A 78 1.51 9.09 -4.46
CA LYS A 78 1.54 9.92 -5.67
C LYS A 78 3.00 10.13 -6.04
N THR A 79 3.29 10.40 -7.31
CA THR A 79 4.61 10.74 -7.87
C THR A 79 5.27 12.01 -7.30
N PHE A 80 4.84 12.48 -6.14
CA PHE A 80 5.46 13.55 -5.37
C PHE A 80 6.35 12.89 -4.32
N PHE A 81 7.49 13.48 -3.98
CA PHE A 81 8.25 13.03 -2.82
C PHE A 81 7.43 13.26 -1.52
N THR A 82 7.95 12.91 -0.34
CA THR A 82 7.26 13.11 0.96
C THR A 82 6.84 14.56 1.33
N GLU A 83 6.78 15.49 0.37
CA GLU A 83 6.33 16.89 0.40
C GLU A 83 5.11 17.13 1.29
N GLY A 84 5.34 17.21 2.61
CA GLY A 84 4.44 17.73 3.63
C GLY A 84 3.06 17.09 3.79
N ASN A 85 2.66 16.12 2.97
CA ASN A 85 1.29 15.61 2.86
C ASN A 85 1.02 14.31 3.64
N LEU A 86 2.04 13.75 4.29
CA LEU A 86 1.82 12.70 5.29
C LEU A 86 2.07 13.32 6.66
N GLU A 87 1.09 13.22 7.54
CA GLU A 87 1.28 13.50 8.96
C GLU A 87 2.46 12.65 9.45
N PRO A 88 3.33 13.19 10.33
CA PRO A 88 4.52 12.46 10.75
C PRO A 88 4.07 11.13 11.33
N ALA A 89 4.52 10.07 10.68
CA ALA A 89 4.25 8.71 11.07
C ALA A 89 4.46 8.52 12.57
N VAL A 90 3.54 7.81 13.22
CA VAL A 90 3.89 7.12 14.46
C VAL A 90 4.98 6.12 14.10
N GLU A 91 6.10 6.15 14.82
CA GLU A 91 7.20 5.20 14.61
C GLU A 91 6.84 3.82 15.21
N PRO A 92 7.05 2.71 14.50
CA PRO A 92 7.42 2.62 13.08
C PRO A 92 6.26 2.95 12.14
N TYR A 93 6.55 3.54 10.99
CA TYR A 93 5.54 3.76 9.95
C TYR A 93 5.22 2.45 9.24
N TYR A 94 3.97 2.00 9.29
CA TYR A 94 3.53 0.83 8.52
C TYR A 94 2.98 1.24 7.16
N PHE A 95 3.66 0.83 6.10
CA PHE A 95 3.13 0.91 4.73
C PHE A 95 2.38 -0.39 4.42
N ILE A 96 1.04 -0.30 4.45
CA ILE A 96 0.13 -1.43 4.23
C ILE A 96 -0.60 -1.23 2.91
N ASP A 97 -0.35 -2.13 1.95
CA ASP A 97 -0.96 -2.09 0.62
C ASP A 97 -1.66 -3.42 0.31
N GLY A 98 -2.90 -3.36 -0.19
CA GLY A 98 -3.74 -4.53 -0.46
C GLY A 98 -3.92 -4.75 -1.95
N LYS A 99 -3.55 -5.92 -2.47
CA LYS A 99 -3.66 -6.24 -3.91
C LYS A 99 -4.65 -7.35 -4.20
N GLY A 100 -5.42 -7.15 -5.28
CA GLY A 100 -6.30 -8.20 -5.80
C GLY A 100 -5.60 -9.26 -6.65
N LEU A 101 -4.37 -8.96 -7.10
CA LEU A 101 -3.67 -9.74 -8.09
C LEU A 101 -3.47 -11.20 -7.67
N VAL A 102 -3.11 -11.44 -6.41
CA VAL A 102 -2.81 -12.79 -5.90
C VAL A 102 -4.04 -13.69 -5.90
N ALA A 103 -5.22 -13.15 -5.57
CA ALA A 103 -6.48 -13.91 -5.58
C ALA A 103 -7.00 -14.20 -7.00
N ASN A 104 -6.62 -13.37 -7.97
CA ASN A 104 -7.14 -13.42 -9.34
C ASN A 104 -6.16 -14.04 -10.35
N SER A 105 -4.98 -14.49 -9.90
CA SER A 105 -3.93 -15.06 -10.76
C SER A 105 -3.84 -16.58 -10.63
N THR A 106 -3.34 -17.22 -11.70
CA THR A 106 -2.93 -18.63 -11.68
C THR A 106 -1.50 -18.83 -11.20
N SER A 107 -0.74 -17.74 -10.98
CA SER A 107 0.63 -17.79 -10.48
C SER A 107 0.67 -18.38 -9.07
N THR A 108 1.66 -19.24 -8.84
CA THR A 108 1.89 -19.92 -7.56
C THR A 108 3.17 -19.47 -6.87
N GLU A 109 4.03 -18.76 -7.58
CA GLU A 109 5.29 -18.23 -7.09
C GLU A 109 5.36 -16.74 -7.43
N TRP A 110 5.84 -15.95 -6.48
CA TRP A 110 5.83 -14.50 -6.56
C TRP A 110 7.18 -13.95 -6.11
N GLN A 111 7.80 -13.13 -6.95
CA GLN A 111 9.02 -12.40 -6.64
C GLN A 111 8.67 -11.00 -6.17
N LEU A 112 9.32 -10.54 -5.10
CA LEU A 112 9.24 -9.16 -4.64
C LEU A 112 10.55 -8.42 -4.89
N GLY A 113 10.42 -7.16 -5.29
CA GLY A 113 11.53 -6.23 -5.35
C GLY A 113 11.12 -4.83 -4.90
N TRP A 114 12.10 -3.97 -4.73
CA TRP A 114 11.93 -2.62 -4.20
C TRP A 114 12.88 -1.61 -4.82
N GLU A 115 12.47 -0.34 -4.79
CA GLU A 115 13.26 0.80 -5.20
C GLU A 115 13.08 1.95 -4.20
N PHE A 116 14.13 2.69 -3.95
CA PHE A 116 14.16 3.79 -3.01
C PHE A 116 14.88 4.98 -3.62
N TRP A 117 14.34 6.18 -3.39
CA TRP A 117 14.80 7.43 -3.97
C TRP A 117 14.92 8.52 -2.92
N ILE A 118 15.93 9.40 -3.06
CA ILE A 118 16.04 10.66 -2.31
C ILE A 118 16.32 11.79 -3.30
N SER A 119 15.44 12.80 -3.32
CA SER A 119 15.59 13.97 -4.20
C SER A 119 16.68 14.94 -3.73
N GLN A 120 16.92 15.03 -2.42
CA GLN A 120 17.79 16.05 -1.82
C GLN A 120 19.23 15.59 -1.55
N GLU A 121 19.76 14.55 -2.18
CA GLU A 121 21.12 14.05 -1.89
C GLU A 121 22.23 15.01 -2.34
N CYS A 122 23.24 15.34 -1.52
CA CYS A 122 24.27 16.34 -1.80
C CYS A 122 25.22 15.98 -2.94
N GLU A 123 25.57 14.70 -3.06
CA GLU A 123 26.44 14.17 -4.11
C GLU A 123 25.65 13.13 -4.92
N PRO A 124 24.61 13.56 -5.65
CA PRO A 124 23.77 12.63 -6.38
C PRO A 124 24.58 11.95 -7.49
N GLY A 125 24.21 10.72 -7.83
CA GLY A 125 24.76 10.04 -9.00
C GLY A 125 24.36 10.74 -10.33
N GLU A 126 24.60 10.07 -11.46
CA GLU A 126 24.33 10.62 -12.81
C GLU A 126 22.90 11.16 -13.03
N HIS A 127 21.93 10.76 -12.19
CA HIS A 127 20.52 11.12 -12.32
C HIS A 127 20.05 12.25 -11.39
N GLY A 128 20.95 12.90 -10.64
CA GLY A 128 20.57 14.04 -9.79
C GLY A 128 19.82 13.68 -8.51
N SER A 129 19.62 12.37 -8.24
CA SER A 129 19.06 11.82 -7.00
C SER A 129 19.90 10.63 -6.51
N TYR A 130 19.79 10.30 -5.23
CA TYR A 130 20.19 8.98 -4.75
C TYR A 130 19.09 7.99 -5.10
N SER A 131 19.46 6.82 -5.63
CA SER A 131 18.53 5.74 -5.96
C SER A 131 19.15 4.40 -5.63
N LYS A 132 18.39 3.52 -4.99
CA LYS A 132 18.80 2.13 -4.73
C LYS A 132 17.65 1.20 -5.08
N ARG A 133 18.01 0.07 -5.69
CA ARG A 133 17.06 -0.95 -6.11
C ARG A 133 17.54 -2.32 -5.64
N GLY A 134 16.62 -3.18 -5.25
CA GLY A 134 16.95 -4.54 -4.83
C GLY A 134 15.84 -5.55 -5.08
N GLU A 135 16.24 -6.81 -5.16
CA GLU A 135 15.34 -7.95 -5.09
C GLU A 135 15.22 -8.39 -3.64
N ILE A 136 14.01 -8.68 -3.17
CA ILE A 136 13.79 -9.16 -1.80
C ILE A 136 13.85 -10.68 -1.76
N GLY A 137 13.13 -11.33 -2.67
CA GLY A 137 13.04 -12.79 -2.73
C GLY A 137 11.64 -13.27 -3.08
N TRP A 138 11.39 -14.54 -2.78
CA TRP A 138 10.21 -15.25 -3.26
C TRP A 138 9.29 -15.69 -2.12
N PHE A 139 7.99 -15.69 -2.40
CA PHE A 139 6.98 -16.42 -1.63
C PHE A 139 6.07 -17.20 -2.60
N SER A 140 5.21 -18.05 -2.04
CA SER A 140 4.35 -18.91 -2.84
C SER A 140 2.89 -18.86 -2.38
N THR A 141 1.99 -19.32 -3.26
CA THR A 141 0.56 -19.38 -2.99
C THR A 141 -0.03 -20.74 -3.30
N SER A 142 -0.92 -21.22 -2.43
CA SER A 142 -1.60 -22.49 -2.56
C SER A 142 -2.94 -22.45 -1.81
N PRO A 143 -3.99 -23.14 -2.27
CA PRO A 143 -5.25 -23.27 -1.51
C PRO A 143 -5.05 -23.85 -0.11
N ASN A 144 -3.99 -24.64 0.09
CA ASN A 144 -3.65 -25.26 1.37
C ASN A 144 -2.61 -24.45 2.18
N GLY A 145 -2.24 -23.25 1.72
CA GLY A 145 -1.30 -22.38 2.43
C GLY A 145 -1.85 -21.86 3.77
N SER A 146 -1.01 -21.13 4.50
CA SER A 146 -1.41 -20.39 5.69
C SER A 146 -2.20 -19.14 5.31
N LEU A 147 -3.07 -18.67 6.19
CA LEU A 147 -3.68 -17.35 6.03
C LEU A 147 -2.63 -16.27 6.33
N PRO A 148 -2.71 -15.09 5.70
CA PRO A 148 -1.89 -13.96 6.08
C PRO A 148 -2.04 -13.64 7.57
N SER A 149 -0.91 -13.44 8.24
CA SER A 149 -0.83 -12.99 9.62
C SER A 149 0.52 -12.31 9.82
N MET A 150 0.49 -11.15 10.46
CA MET A 150 1.66 -10.34 10.78
C MET A 150 2.38 -10.89 12.01
N ALA A 151 1.64 -11.55 12.92
CA ALA A 151 2.20 -12.20 14.08
C ALA A 151 3.31 -13.18 13.69
N ALA A 152 4.44 -13.06 14.38
CA ALA A 152 5.53 -14.01 14.26
C ALA A 152 5.06 -15.39 14.73
N THR A 153 5.07 -16.39 13.83
CA THR A 153 4.62 -17.76 14.13
C THR A 153 5.62 -18.52 15.01
N THR A 154 6.83 -17.99 15.15
CA THR A 154 7.87 -18.47 16.06
C THR A 154 8.62 -17.27 16.66
N GLU A 155 9.28 -17.43 17.81
CA GLU A 155 10.15 -16.42 18.44
C GLU A 155 11.32 -15.93 17.53
N LYS A 156 11.41 -16.38 16.27
CA LYS A 156 12.50 -16.11 15.33
C LYS A 156 12.10 -15.51 13.98
N SER A 157 10.83 -15.25 13.69
CA SER A 157 10.47 -14.61 12.41
C SER A 157 10.40 -13.09 12.58
N CYS A 158 11.56 -12.45 12.76
CA CYS A 158 11.64 -10.99 12.69
C CYS A 158 11.33 -10.51 11.26
N PRO A 159 10.83 -9.28 11.09
CA PRO A 159 10.79 -8.63 9.78
C PRO A 159 12.15 -8.71 9.06
N LEU A 160 12.11 -8.80 7.75
CA LEU A 160 13.31 -8.83 6.92
C LEU A 160 13.74 -7.40 6.61
N GLU A 161 14.91 -6.99 7.09
CA GLU A 161 15.52 -5.73 6.64
C GLU A 161 15.88 -5.83 5.16
N ILE A 162 15.29 -4.97 4.33
CA ILE A 162 15.57 -4.91 2.89
C ILE A 162 16.45 -3.70 2.54
N MET A 163 16.48 -2.70 3.41
CA MET A 163 17.25 -1.48 3.23
C MET A 163 17.54 -0.85 4.58
N HIS A 164 18.79 -0.44 4.78
CA HIS A 164 19.21 0.49 5.82
C HIS A 164 20.02 1.61 5.16
N LEU A 165 19.56 2.84 5.32
CA LEU A 165 20.24 4.04 4.85
C LEU A 165 20.52 4.98 6.01
N ARG A 166 21.77 5.46 6.10
CA ARG A 166 22.15 6.45 7.12
C ARG A 166 22.30 7.82 6.49
N PHE A 167 21.55 8.78 7.02
CA PHE A 167 21.70 10.20 6.72
C PHE A 167 22.76 10.73 7.69
N LEU A 168 23.87 11.26 7.15
CA LEU A 168 25.06 11.63 7.93
C LEU A 168 25.08 13.09 8.34
N GLU A 169 24.66 13.98 7.45
CA GLU A 169 24.64 15.42 7.69
C GLU A 169 23.73 16.14 6.69
N ASN A 170 23.26 17.32 7.08
CA ASN A 170 22.56 18.25 6.20
C ASN A 170 23.54 19.37 5.81
N LYS A 171 23.73 19.59 4.52
CA LYS A 171 24.59 20.64 3.95
C LYS A 171 23.75 21.64 3.15
N THR A 172 24.33 22.81 2.91
CA THR A 172 23.77 23.75 1.95
C THR A 172 23.97 23.23 0.54
N THR A 173 22.92 23.25 -0.28
CA THR A 173 22.98 22.87 -1.70
C THR A 173 24.00 23.75 -2.43
N PRO A 174 25.02 23.18 -3.09
CA PRO A 174 25.97 23.93 -3.93
C PRO A 174 25.25 24.69 -5.05
N GLU A 175 25.70 25.92 -5.36
CA GLU A 175 25.04 26.80 -6.35
C GLU A 175 24.95 26.18 -7.76
N ASP A 176 25.93 25.35 -8.12
CA ASP A 176 26.04 24.66 -9.42
C ASP A 176 25.04 23.50 -9.60
N VAL A 177 24.36 23.07 -8.53
CA VAL A 177 23.40 21.95 -8.55
C VAL A 177 21.96 22.42 -8.31
N LYS A 178 21.74 23.74 -8.13
CA LYS A 178 20.42 24.31 -7.81
C LYS A 178 19.39 24.23 -8.93
N GLU A 179 19.81 24.08 -10.19
CA GLU A 179 18.89 24.09 -11.35
C GLU A 179 17.86 22.96 -11.30
N TRP A 180 18.15 21.87 -10.59
CA TRP A 180 17.32 20.67 -10.51
C TRP A 180 16.78 20.37 -9.11
N ARG A 181 16.87 21.31 -8.16
CA ARG A 181 16.49 21.07 -6.75
C ARG A 181 15.40 21.98 -6.22
N PHE A 182 14.52 21.39 -5.42
CA PHE A 182 13.44 22.07 -4.72
C PHE A 182 13.88 22.68 -3.36
N SER A 183 15.09 22.41 -2.88
CA SER A 183 15.59 22.88 -1.57
C SER A 183 16.98 23.51 -1.58
N ASN A 184 17.18 24.48 -0.68
CA ASN A 184 18.49 25.08 -0.38
C ASN A 184 19.38 24.18 0.51
N SER A 185 18.86 23.04 0.94
CA SER A 185 19.56 22.09 1.79
C SER A 185 19.56 20.71 1.15
N CYS A 186 20.69 20.01 1.24
CA CYS A 186 20.88 18.67 0.75
C CYS A 186 21.33 17.75 1.89
N VAL A 187 21.10 16.44 1.77
CA VAL A 187 21.56 15.45 2.74
C VAL A 187 22.72 14.64 2.17
N VAL A 188 23.66 14.24 3.02
CA VAL A 188 24.66 13.22 2.66
C VAL A 188 24.18 11.88 3.21
N VAL A 189 24.05 10.88 2.37
CA VAL A 189 23.70 9.51 2.78
C VAL A 189 24.83 8.52 2.57
N THR A 190 24.77 7.41 3.30
CA THR A 190 25.67 6.28 3.09
C THR A 190 24.93 4.96 3.20
N ASP A 191 25.30 4.05 2.30
CA ASP A 191 24.92 2.63 2.31
C ASP A 191 25.64 1.82 3.39
N GLN A 192 26.53 2.45 4.17
CA GLN A 192 27.24 1.75 5.23
C GLN A 192 26.22 1.19 6.22
N GLU A 193 26.13 -0.15 6.25
CA GLU A 193 25.22 -0.91 7.10
C GLU A 193 25.27 -0.33 8.52
N GLY A 194 24.18 0.32 8.93
CA GLY A 194 23.94 0.45 10.35
C GLY A 194 23.56 -0.92 10.91
N SER A 195 23.50 -1.03 12.24
CA SER A 195 22.90 -2.20 12.87
C SER A 195 21.44 -1.86 13.11
N GLY A 196 20.58 -2.11 12.12
CA GLY A 196 19.15 -2.20 12.40
C GLY A 196 18.85 -3.32 13.38
N ASP A 197 17.67 -3.25 14.00
CA ASP A 197 17.16 -4.31 14.86
C ASP A 197 15.70 -4.59 14.48
N PRO A 198 15.47 -5.27 13.34
CA PRO A 198 14.13 -5.53 12.82
C PRO A 198 13.25 -6.26 13.83
N CYS A 199 13.85 -7.04 14.72
CA CYS A 199 13.17 -7.78 15.77
C CYS A 199 12.53 -6.89 16.86
N LYS A 200 12.85 -5.59 16.92
CA LYS A 200 12.18 -4.62 17.80
C LYS A 200 10.88 -4.07 17.23
N ILE A 201 10.62 -4.29 15.94
CA ILE A 201 9.38 -3.84 15.30
C ILE A 201 8.26 -4.72 15.84
N ASP A 202 7.26 -4.10 16.46
CA ASP A 202 6.09 -4.83 16.95
C ASP A 202 5.27 -5.32 15.75
N THR A 203 5.20 -6.63 15.57
CA THR A 203 4.36 -7.29 14.57
C THR A 203 3.17 -8.00 15.20
N GLY A 204 2.82 -7.63 16.43
CA GLY A 204 1.76 -8.24 17.21
C GLY A 204 0.34 -7.86 16.76
N HIS A 205 -0.60 -8.09 17.67
CA HIS A 205 -2.04 -7.99 17.41
C HIS A 205 -2.50 -6.60 16.91
N GLU A 206 -1.81 -5.53 17.32
CA GLU A 206 -2.13 -4.18 16.86
C GLU A 206 -1.89 -4.03 15.34
N LEU A 207 -0.75 -4.51 14.85
CA LEU A 207 -0.46 -4.50 13.41
C LEU A 207 -1.40 -5.40 12.63
N ASP A 208 -1.71 -6.59 13.14
CA ASP A 208 -2.73 -7.48 12.53
C ASP A 208 -4.08 -6.77 12.39
N SER A 209 -4.48 -5.99 13.40
CA SER A 209 -5.74 -5.24 13.38
C SER A 209 -5.71 -4.10 12.36
N LEU A 210 -4.58 -3.38 12.25
CA LEU A 210 -4.38 -2.32 11.25
C LEU A 210 -4.43 -2.89 9.82
N VAL A 211 -3.76 -4.03 9.60
CA VAL A 211 -3.77 -4.70 8.29
C VAL A 211 -5.18 -5.16 7.94
N ALA A 212 -5.88 -5.83 8.86
CA ALA A 212 -7.25 -6.26 8.62
C ALA A 212 -8.18 -5.09 8.28
N ALA A 213 -8.10 -3.98 9.03
CA ALA A 213 -8.87 -2.78 8.75
C ALA A 213 -8.57 -2.21 7.36
N LYS A 214 -7.29 -2.15 6.97
CA LYS A 214 -6.89 -1.67 5.64
C LYS A 214 -7.34 -2.60 4.52
N MET A 215 -7.29 -3.91 4.71
CA MET A 215 -7.77 -4.87 3.73
C MET A 215 -9.29 -4.79 3.53
N LEU A 216 -10.04 -4.58 4.61
CA LEU A 216 -11.49 -4.32 4.54
C LEU A 216 -11.78 -3.00 3.82
N GLU A 217 -11.00 -1.94 4.07
CA GLU A 217 -11.11 -0.67 3.35
C GLU A 217 -10.87 -0.85 1.84
N VAL A 218 -9.78 -1.52 1.45
CA VAL A 218 -9.45 -1.82 0.05
C VAL A 218 -10.55 -2.63 -0.63
N ALA A 219 -11.12 -3.61 0.07
CA ALA A 219 -12.25 -4.41 -0.41
C ALA A 219 -13.60 -3.69 -0.34
N SER A 220 -13.66 -2.44 0.16
CA SER A 220 -14.90 -1.70 0.42
C SER A 220 -15.90 -2.47 1.30
N CYS A 221 -15.39 -3.26 2.25
CA CYS A 221 -16.18 -4.00 3.22
C CYS A 221 -16.56 -3.12 4.43
N PRO A 222 -17.70 -3.39 5.08
CA PRO A 222 -17.99 -2.84 6.40
C PRO A 222 -16.93 -3.26 7.44
N THR A 223 -16.65 -2.37 8.40
CA THR A 223 -15.64 -2.57 9.46
C THR A 223 -15.99 -3.65 10.49
N ASN A 224 -17.22 -4.17 10.47
CA ASN A 224 -17.67 -5.24 11.36
C ASN A 224 -17.40 -6.65 10.81
N GLN A 225 -16.80 -6.76 9.62
CA GLN A 225 -16.37 -8.02 9.03
C GLN A 225 -14.97 -8.40 9.50
N SER A 226 -14.60 -9.66 9.35
CA SER A 226 -13.23 -10.15 9.57
C SER A 226 -12.48 -10.26 8.26
N TRP A 227 -11.19 -9.96 8.28
CA TRP A 227 -10.27 -10.27 7.20
C TRP A 227 -9.05 -11.02 7.77
N PRO A 228 -8.54 -12.08 7.11
CA PRO A 228 -9.13 -12.73 5.93
C PRO A 228 -10.38 -13.55 6.29
N ASP A 229 -11.44 -13.45 5.47
CA ASP A 229 -12.65 -14.27 5.66
C ASP A 229 -12.45 -15.66 5.07
N GLU A 230 -12.14 -16.65 5.92
CA GLU A 230 -11.94 -18.05 5.52
C GLU A 230 -13.05 -18.65 4.65
N GLN A 231 -14.28 -18.15 4.76
CA GLN A 231 -15.45 -18.67 4.06
C GLN A 231 -15.67 -17.98 2.71
N ASN A 232 -15.32 -16.69 2.60
CA ASN A 232 -15.54 -15.86 1.41
C ASN A 232 -14.25 -15.26 0.83
N LEU A 233 -13.15 -16.02 0.86
CA LEU A 233 -11.81 -15.67 0.32
C LEU A 233 -11.77 -15.27 -1.18
N ARG A 234 -12.92 -15.11 -1.85
CA ARG A 234 -13.04 -14.93 -3.30
C ARG A 234 -13.41 -13.49 -3.67
N GLY A 235 -12.37 -12.68 -3.87
CA GLY A 235 -12.38 -11.54 -4.77
C GLY A 235 -13.14 -10.27 -4.33
N PRO A 236 -13.03 -9.19 -5.13
CA PRO A 236 -13.66 -7.88 -4.87
C PRO A 236 -15.19 -7.92 -4.80
N GLU A 237 -15.81 -8.96 -5.31
CA GLU A 237 -17.26 -9.12 -5.29
C GLU A 237 -17.79 -9.61 -3.93
N SER A 238 -16.94 -10.07 -3.01
CA SER A 238 -17.39 -10.64 -1.74
C SER A 238 -18.05 -9.61 -0.81
N CYS A 239 -17.67 -8.33 -0.84
CA CYS A 239 -18.28 -7.32 0.04
C CYS A 239 -19.21 -6.34 -0.67
N GLY A 240 -18.86 -5.84 -1.85
CA GLY A 240 -19.70 -4.91 -2.60
C GLY A 240 -21.04 -5.52 -3.05
N PHE A 241 -21.08 -6.83 -3.30
CA PHE A 241 -22.30 -7.56 -3.65
C PHE A 241 -23.08 -8.03 -2.41
N LEU A 242 -22.40 -8.47 -1.34
CA LEU A 242 -23.06 -8.96 -0.12
C LEU A 242 -23.61 -7.80 0.75
N TYR A 243 -22.98 -6.63 0.68
CA TYR A 243 -23.35 -5.44 1.46
C TYR A 243 -23.34 -4.19 0.57
N PRO A 244 -24.30 -4.07 -0.38
CA PRO A 244 -24.43 -2.84 -1.15
C PRO A 244 -24.58 -1.66 -0.20
N LYS A 245 -23.78 -0.60 -0.40
CA LYS A 245 -24.01 0.67 0.31
C LYS A 245 -25.49 1.01 0.14
N PRO A 246 -26.23 1.37 1.22
CA PRO A 246 -27.57 1.89 1.04
C PRO A 246 -27.44 3.04 0.06
N ALA A 247 -28.23 3.00 -1.02
CA ALA A 247 -28.27 4.08 -1.97
C ALA A 247 -28.42 5.37 -1.16
N GLU A 248 -27.45 6.29 -1.29
CA GLU A 248 -27.65 7.65 -0.81
C GLU A 248 -29.04 8.08 -1.29
N GLU A 249 -29.83 8.60 -0.37
CA GLU A 249 -31.20 9.00 -0.61
C GLU A 249 -31.26 10.10 -1.68
N ASP A 250 -31.22 9.73 -2.96
CA ASP A 250 -31.93 10.42 -4.03
C ASP A 250 -33.43 10.04 -3.99
N ALA A 251 -33.96 9.86 -2.78
CA ALA A 251 -35.38 9.68 -2.48
C ALA A 251 -36.21 10.95 -2.74
N ALA A 252 -35.62 11.98 -3.37
CA ALA A 252 -36.34 13.13 -3.90
C ALA A 252 -36.68 13.02 -5.40
N ASN A 253 -36.04 12.13 -6.18
CA ASN A 253 -36.23 12.11 -7.65
C ASN A 253 -36.98 10.89 -8.22
N ILE A 254 -37.25 9.84 -7.43
CA ILE A 254 -37.97 8.65 -7.92
C ILE A 254 -39.50 8.73 -7.72
N LEU A 255 -40.01 9.71 -6.96
CA LEU A 255 -41.47 9.95 -6.85
C LEU A 255 -42.05 10.88 -7.93
N SER A 256 -41.21 11.44 -8.81
CA SER A 256 -41.65 12.30 -9.92
C SER A 256 -42.10 11.49 -11.15
N GLN A 257 -41.48 10.33 -11.41
CA GLN A 257 -41.83 9.51 -12.59
C GLN A 257 -43.00 8.54 -12.37
N SER A 258 -43.43 8.29 -11.13
CA SER A 258 -44.56 7.40 -10.84
C SER A 258 -45.93 8.08 -10.83
N ARG A 259 -46.01 9.42 -10.86
CA ARG A 259 -47.29 10.14 -11.02
C ARG A 259 -47.76 10.25 -12.48
N ALA A 260 -46.86 10.11 -13.46
CA ALA A 260 -47.23 10.09 -14.87
C ALA A 260 -47.86 8.76 -15.33
N PHE A 261 -47.60 7.66 -14.62
CA PHE A 261 -48.12 6.34 -14.99
C PHE A 261 -49.54 6.04 -14.47
N TRP A 262 -50.01 6.77 -13.45
CA TRP A 262 -51.37 6.61 -12.92
C TRP A 262 -52.42 7.54 -13.54
N VAL A 263 -52.00 8.57 -14.28
CA VAL A 263 -52.94 9.43 -15.04
C VAL A 263 -53.33 8.80 -16.38
N ALA A 264 -52.52 7.89 -16.94
CA ALA A 264 -52.81 7.23 -18.22
C ALA A 264 -53.75 6.00 -18.11
N LEU A 265 -53.91 5.41 -16.92
CA LEU A 265 -54.80 4.25 -16.71
C LEU A 265 -56.19 4.62 -16.16
N GLY A 266 -56.40 5.86 -15.72
CA GLY A 266 -57.71 6.37 -15.27
C GLY A 266 -58.64 6.84 -16.40
N ALA A 267 -58.16 6.91 -17.65
CA ALA A 267 -58.94 7.41 -18.79
C ALA A 267 -59.59 6.31 -19.67
N ILE A 268 -59.44 5.02 -19.33
CA ILE A 268 -59.91 3.90 -20.18
C ILE A 268 -61.07 3.08 -19.56
N VAL A 269 -61.66 3.50 -18.43
CA VAL A 269 -62.75 2.74 -17.76
C VAL A 269 -64.11 3.47 -17.70
N PHE A 270 -64.26 4.68 -18.26
CA PHE A 270 -65.58 5.31 -18.41
C PHE A 270 -65.87 5.63 -19.88
N GLY A 271 -66.37 4.64 -20.62
CA GLY A 271 -66.72 4.83 -22.02
C GLY A 271 -67.53 3.69 -22.65
N PHE A 272 -68.36 2.96 -21.90
CA PHE A 272 -69.41 2.11 -22.47
C PHE A 272 -70.65 2.08 -21.58
N CYS A 273 -71.52 3.09 -21.77
CA CYS A 273 -72.96 3.04 -21.57
C CYS A 273 -73.59 4.16 -22.42
N ILE A 274 -74.74 3.89 -23.04
CA ILE A 274 -75.55 4.72 -23.99
C ILE A 274 -75.13 4.46 -25.45
N VAL A 275 -75.92 3.83 -26.34
CA VAL A 275 -77.39 3.66 -26.51
C VAL A 275 -77.72 2.20 -26.81
#